data_AF-A0A7G1KKC6-F1
#
_entry.id   AF-A0A7G1KKC6-F1
#
_cell.length_a   1.000
_cell.length_b   1.000
_cell.length_c   1.000
_cell.angle_alpha   90.00
_cell.angle_beta   90.00
_cell.angle_gamma   90.00
#
_symmetry.space_group_name_H-M   'P 1'
#
loop_
_entity.id
_entity.type
_entity.pdbx_description
1 polymer ?
#
loop_
_entity_poly.entity_id
_entity_poly.type
_entity_poly.pdbx_seq_one_letter_code
_entity_poly.pdbx_strand_id
1 'polypeptide(L)'
;MTAPVGNAATPPTNAGAPPARKARRLRHIRIETGAFALDYQACAEQIADIMAELASVGLVVTVDDDVRPDLPSLPCGALWE
;
A
#
# COMPACT_ATOMS: atom_id res chain seq x y z
N MET A 1 -47.92 -6.01 -38.98
CA MET A 1 -47.38 -7.36 -39.26
C MET A 1 -46.06 -7.12 -40.00
N THR A 2 -44.84 -7.39 -39.54
CA THR A 2 -44.30 -8.22 -38.44
C THR A 2 -42.84 -7.77 -38.26
N ALA A 3 -42.34 -7.66 -37.03
CA ALA A 3 -40.94 -7.37 -36.72
C ALA A 3 -40.05 -8.62 -36.86
N PRO A 4 -38.73 -8.51 -37.11
CA PRO A 4 -37.80 -9.58 -36.76
C PRO A 4 -37.14 -9.30 -35.40
N VAL A 5 -37.33 -10.25 -34.49
CA VAL A 5 -36.60 -10.41 -33.22
C VAL A 5 -35.14 -10.72 -33.52
N GLY A 6 -34.23 -9.88 -33.02
CA GLY A 6 -32.81 -10.19 -32.89
C GLY A 6 -32.46 -10.28 -31.41
N ASN A 7 -32.32 -11.51 -30.89
CA ASN A 7 -31.79 -11.75 -29.55
C ASN A 7 -30.29 -11.47 -29.54
N ALA A 8 -29.90 -10.31 -29.01
CA ALA A 8 -28.52 -10.06 -28.63
C ALA A 8 -28.28 -10.70 -27.26
N ALA A 9 -27.62 -11.85 -27.25
CA ALA A 9 -27.11 -12.49 -26.06
C ALA A 9 -26.02 -11.59 -25.44
N THR A 10 -26.23 -11.17 -24.19
CA THR A 10 -25.22 -10.50 -23.36
C THR A 10 -24.08 -11.49 -23.07
N PRO A 11 -22.81 -11.11 -23.29
CA PRO A 11 -21.69 -11.91 -22.77
C PRO A 11 -21.62 -11.75 -21.24
N PRO A 12 -21.39 -12.84 -20.46
CA PRO A 12 -21.03 -12.72 -19.05
C PRO A 12 -19.55 -12.32 -18.94
N THR A 13 -19.27 -11.01 -18.96
CA THR A 13 -17.90 -10.51 -18.77
C THR A 13 -17.63 -10.28 -17.29
N ASN A 14 -17.00 -11.30 -16.70
CA ASN A 14 -16.11 -11.32 -15.53
C ASN A 14 -16.43 -10.37 -14.37
N ALA A 15 -16.82 -10.97 -13.23
CA ALA A 15 -16.62 -10.39 -11.90
C ALA A 15 -15.20 -9.81 -11.83
N GLY A 16 -15.13 -8.49 -11.65
CA GLY A 16 -13.89 -7.74 -11.74
C GLY A 16 -12.81 -8.35 -10.86
N ALA A 17 -11.67 -8.66 -11.48
CA ALA A 17 -10.42 -8.72 -10.73
C ALA A 17 -10.33 -7.46 -9.84
N PRO A 18 -9.83 -7.57 -8.59
CA PRO A 18 -9.64 -6.40 -7.76
C PRO A 18 -8.85 -5.36 -8.57
N PRO A 19 -9.24 -4.07 -8.54
CA PRO A 19 -8.57 -3.05 -9.34
C PRO A 19 -7.08 -3.17 -9.03
N ALA A 20 -6.26 -3.29 -10.09
CA ALA A 20 -4.81 -3.36 -9.96
C ALA A 20 -4.38 -2.24 -9.01
N ARG A 21 -4.07 -2.62 -7.77
CA ARG A 21 -3.76 -1.71 -6.67
C ARG A 21 -2.67 -0.81 -7.21
N LYS A 22 -2.97 0.48 -7.43
CA LYS A 22 -2.02 1.46 -8.01
C LYS A 22 -0.66 1.18 -7.37
N ALA A 23 0.37 0.92 -8.17
CA ALA A 23 1.68 0.52 -7.68
C ALA A 23 2.08 1.44 -6.51
N ARG A 24 1.97 0.92 -5.28
CA ARG A 24 2.16 1.70 -4.06
C ARG A 24 3.62 2.07 -4.04
N ARG A 25 3.92 3.37 -4.19
CA ARG A 25 5.30 3.85 -4.15
C ARG A 25 5.84 3.59 -2.75
N LEU A 26 6.92 2.82 -2.67
CA LEU A 26 7.66 2.61 -1.44
C LEU A 26 8.53 3.83 -1.15
N ARG A 27 8.71 4.10 0.13
CA ARG A 27 9.60 5.10 0.70
C ARG A 27 10.38 4.47 1.84
N HIS A 28 11.54 5.03 2.12
CA HIS A 28 12.33 4.65 3.27
C HIS A 28 11.76 5.35 4.50
N ILE A 29 11.60 4.58 5.58
CA ILE A 29 11.22 5.07 6.89
C ILE A 29 12.31 4.67 7.87
N ARG A 30 12.84 5.67 8.57
CA ARG A 30 13.81 5.52 9.65
C ARG A 30 13.15 5.87 10.96
N ILE A 31 13.14 4.93 11.90
CA ILE A 31 12.58 5.08 13.23
C ILE A 31 13.74 5.09 14.23
N GLU A 32 13.84 6.14 15.04
CA GLU A 32 14.93 6.31 16.00
C GLU A 32 14.41 6.23 17.44
N THR A 33 15.09 5.43 18.27
CA THR A 33 14.81 5.26 19.69
C THR A 33 16.12 5.18 20.49
N GLY A 34 16.52 6.33 21.05
CA GLY A 34 17.79 6.45 21.78
C GLY A 34 19.00 6.12 20.89
N ALA A 35 19.69 5.02 21.18
CA ALA A 35 20.85 4.56 20.42
C ALA A 35 20.48 3.65 19.24
N PHE A 36 19.21 3.27 19.09
CA PHE A 36 18.75 2.39 18.02
C PHE A 36 18.13 3.18 16.87
N ALA A 37 18.41 2.72 15.66
CA ALA A 37 17.71 3.14 14.46
C ALA A 37 17.26 1.92 13.68
N LEU A 38 16.01 1.95 13.23
CA LEU A 38 15.42 0.90 12.42
C LEU A 38 15.00 1.49 11.08
N ASP A 39 15.52 0.91 10.01
CA ASP A 39 15.27 1.35 8.64
C ASP A 39 14.37 0.32 7.94
N TYR A 40 13.24 0.78 7.39
CA TYR A 40 12.28 -0.05 6.67
C TYR A 40 11.86 0.61 5.36
N GLN A 41 11.20 -0.16 4.51
CA GLN A 41 10.44 0.36 3.37
C GLN A 41 8.94 0.21 3.57
N ALA A 42 8.20 1.23 3.16
CA ALA A 42 6.76 1.34 3.39
C ALA A 42 6.09 2.21 2.34
N CYS A 43 4.81 1.95 2.07
CA CYS A 43 4.00 2.85 1.25
C CYS A 43 3.45 4.04 2.06
N ALA A 44 2.90 5.03 1.36
CA ALA A 44 2.36 6.24 1.98
C ALA A 44 1.27 5.97 3.03
N GLU A 45 0.37 5.01 2.80
CA GLU A 45 -0.70 4.73 3.78
C GLU A 45 -0.13 4.08 5.05
N GLN A 46 0.78 3.11 4.92
CA GLN A 46 1.44 2.50 6.08
C GLN A 46 2.26 3.51 6.88
N ILE A 47 2.94 4.43 6.20
CA ILE A 47 3.72 5.49 6.85
C ILE A 47 2.80 6.41 7.65
N ALA A 48 1.65 6.80 7.09
CA ALA A 48 0.69 7.66 7.78
C ALA A 48 0.16 7.01 9.07
N ASP A 49 -0.21 5.73 8.99
CA ASP A 49 -0.68 4.96 10.15
C ASP A 49 0.40 4.86 11.23
N ILE A 50 1.63 4.48 10.85
CA ILE A 50 2.75 4.37 11.78
C ILE A 50 3.10 5.71 12.40
N MET A 51 3.10 6.80 11.64
CA MET A 51 3.36 8.13 12.18
C MET A 51 2.31 8.53 13.23
N ALA A 52 1.04 8.19 13.01
CA ALA A 52 -0.02 8.46 13.97
C ALA A 52 0.19 7.70 15.28
N GLU A 53 0.53 6.41 15.21
CA GLU A 53 0.79 5.58 16.39
C GLU A 53 2.08 6.02 17.11
N LEU A 54 3.15 6.27 16.37
CA LEU A 54 4.46 6.61 16.93
C LEU A 54 4.54 8.03 17.50
N ALA A 55 3.69 8.95 17.04
CA ALA A 55 3.59 10.28 17.62
C ALA A 55 3.24 10.25 19.12
N SER A 56 2.47 9.25 19.56
CA SER A 56 2.05 9.11 20.96
C SER A 56 3.17 8.66 21.91
N VAL A 57 4.21 8.01 21.37
CA VAL A 57 5.32 7.41 22.14
C VAL A 57 6.63 8.21 22.04
N GLY A 58 6.62 9.36 21.36
CA GLY A 58 7.75 10.29 21.33
C GLY A 58 8.97 9.78 20.55
N LEU A 59 8.77 8.87 19.60
CA LEU A 59 9.84 8.40 18.71
C LEU A 59 10.04 9.37 17.54
N VAL A 60 11.28 9.49 17.07
CA VAL A 60 11.60 10.27 15.88
C VAL A 60 11.45 9.38 14.66
N VAL A 61 10.65 9.84 13.70
CA VAL A 61 10.41 9.14 12.44
C VAL A 61 10.83 10.06 11.30
N THR A 62 11.78 9.59 10.49
CA THR A 62 12.23 10.27 9.27
C THR A 62 11.73 9.47 8.07
N VAL A 63 11.27 10.17 7.03
CA VAL A 63 10.79 9.57 5.79
C VAL A 63 11.51 10.22 4.63
N ASP A 64 12.08 9.41 3.75
CA ASP A 64 12.76 9.87 2.54
C ASP A 64 12.53 8.89 1.38
N ASP A 65 13.00 9.27 0.19
CA ASP A 65 12.83 8.48 -1.03
C ASP A 65 14.05 7.57 -1.33
N ASP A 66 15.02 7.42 -0.42
CA ASP A 66 16.20 6.54 -0.55
C ASP A 66 15.86 5.07 -0.28
N VAL A 67 14.97 4.53 -1.13
CA VAL A 67 14.57 3.13 -1.05
C VAL A 67 15.65 2.24 -1.64
N ARG A 68 16.22 1.40 -0.79
CA ARG A 68 17.24 0.41 -1.16
C ARG A 68 16.63 -1.01 -1.16
N PRO A 69 16.99 -1.88 -2.11
CA PRO A 69 16.40 -3.22 -2.22
C PRO A 69 16.77 -4.17 -1.07
N ASP A 70 17.79 -3.83 -0.27
CA ASP A 70 18.19 -4.56 0.93
C ASP A 70 17.36 -4.17 2.17
N LEU A 71 16.56 -3.10 2.10
CA LEU A 71 15.74 -2.67 3.24
C LEU A 71 14.55 -3.63 3.44
N PRO A 72 14.33 -4.10 4.67
CA PRO A 72 13.16 -4.90 4.97
C PRO A 72 11.89 -4.08 4.85
N SER A 73 10.80 -4.70 4.40
CA SER A 73 9.47 -4.10 4.51
C SER A 73 9.07 -3.94 5.99
N LEU A 74 8.16 -3.01 6.25
CA LEU A 74 7.61 -2.84 7.59
C LEU A 74 7.10 -4.15 8.20
N PRO A 75 7.37 -4.37 9.52
CA PRO A 75 6.75 -5.46 10.25
C PRO A 75 5.23 -5.38 10.14
N CYS A 76 4.59 -6.52 9.93
CA CYS A 76 3.15 -6.61 9.70
C CYS A 76 2.63 -5.86 8.46
N GLY A 77 3.48 -5.32 7.58
CA GLY A 77 3.07 -4.56 6.38
C GLY A 77 2.06 -5.30 5.49
N ALA A 78 2.11 -6.63 5.48
CA ALA A 78 1.15 -7.50 4.80
C ALA A 78 -0.29 -7.43 5.35
N LEU A 79 -0.50 -6.93 6.57
CA LEU A 79 -1.85 -6.68 7.11
C LEU A 79 -2.55 -5.51 6.39
N TRP A 80 -1.78 -4.66 5.71
CA TRP A 80 -2.28 -3.58 4.85
C TRP A 80 -2.40 -4.01 3.37
N GLU A 81 -2.20 -5.30 3.07
CA GLU A 81 -2.35 -5.91 1.73
C GLU A 81 -3.73 -6.53 1.46
#